data_AF-A0A2U1LK81-F1
#
_entry.id   AF-A0A2U1LK81-F1
#
_cell.length_a   1.000
_cell.length_b   1.000
_cell.length_c   1.000
_cell.angle_alpha   90.00
_cell.angle_beta   90.00
_cell.angle_gamma   90.00
#
_symmetry.space_group_name_H-M   'P 1'
#
loop_
_entity.id
_entity.type
_entity.pdbx_description
1 polymer ?
#
loop_
_entity_poly.entity_id
_entity_poly.type
_entity_poly.pdbx_seq_one_letter_code
_entity_poly.pdbx_strand_id
1 'polypeptide(L)' 'MQLLKLHLLFGACVRSVRLFRVITRCGSHGVGKSNLKQSVINLLESENINWNEENRGTLLIKLNGQREFSFLDSGSDSE' A
#
# COMPACT_ATOMS: atom_id res chain seq x y z
N MET A 1 5.38 7.68 3.16
CA MET A 1 5.15 6.31 2.62
C MET A 1 5.92 5.21 3.34
N GLN A 2 6.98 5.52 4.10
CA GLN A 2 7.85 4.53 4.76
C GLN A 2 7.12 3.53 5.66
N LEU A 3 6.16 3.97 6.50
CA LEU A 3 5.42 3.06 7.37
C LEU A 3 4.63 1.99 6.59
N LEU A 4 4.04 2.35 5.45
CA LEU A 4 3.36 1.37 4.61
C LEU A 4 4.36 0.35 4.04
N LYS A 5 5.47 0.83 3.46
CA LYS A 5 6.55 -0.04 2.95
C LYS A 5 7.03 -1.03 4.04
N LEU A 6 7.22 -0.56 5.27
CA LEU A 6 7.60 -1.39 6.43
C LEU A 6 6.54 -2.46 6.75
N HIS A 7 5.24 -2.12 6.73
CA HIS A 7 4.18 -3.08 6.98
C HIS A 7 4.06 -4.13 5.86
N LEU A 8 4.29 -3.74 4.61
CA LEU A 8 4.33 -4.68 3.48
C LEU A 8 5.48 -5.68 3.64
N LEU A 9 6.67 -5.21 4.03
CA LEU A 9 7.81 -6.08 4.36
C LEU A 9 7.49 -7.02 5.52
N PHE A 10 6.91 -6.49 6.61
CA PHE A 10 6.50 -7.30 7.75
C PHE A 10 5.49 -8.38 7.34
N GLY A 11 4.50 -8.05 6.51
CA GLY A 11 3.53 -9.01 5.98
C GLY A 11 4.14 -10.09 5.10
N ALA A 12 5.16 -9.74 4.32
CA ALA A 12 5.90 -10.70 3.53
C ALA A 12 6.67 -11.70 4.40
N CYS A 13 7.25 -11.25 5.52
CA CYS A 13 7.95 -12.09 6.48
C CYS A 13 6.99 -12.92 7.34
N VAL A 14 5.87 -12.34 7.77
CA VAL A 14 4.91 -12.94 8.70
C VAL A 14 3.73 -13.53 7.95
N ARG A 15 3.83 -14.82 7.63
CA ARG A 15 2.87 -15.59 6.81
C ARG A 15 1.43 -15.62 7.34
N SER A 16 1.19 -15.26 8.61
CA SER A 16 -0.16 -15.18 9.18
C SER A 16 -0.91 -13.93 8.73
N VAL A 17 -0.20 -12.88 8.27
CA VAL A 17 -0.82 -11.66 7.74
C VAL A 17 -1.23 -11.88 6.29
N ARG A 18 -2.55 -12.00 6.07
CA ARG A 18 -3.11 -12.25 4.73
C ARG A 18 -3.58 -10.98 4.03
N LEU A 19 -3.94 -9.95 4.80
CA LEU A 19 -4.65 -8.77 4.32
C LEU A 19 -4.17 -7.53 5.09
N PHE A 20 -4.00 -6.43 4.36
CA PHE A 20 -3.83 -5.10 4.95
C PHE A 20 -5.01 -4.22 4.59
N ARG A 21 -5.55 -3.51 5.58
CA ARG A 21 -6.47 -2.40 5.37
C ARG A 21 -5.71 -1.10 5.54
N VAL A 22 -5.65 -0.29 4.49
CA VAL A 22 -4.97 1.00 4.50
C VAL A 22 -6.00 2.11 4.35
N ILE A 23 -6.14 2.91 5.40
CA ILE A 23 -7.08 4.04 5.44
C ILE A 23 -6.35 5.29 4.93
N THR A 24 -6.75 5.77 3.75
CA THR A 24 -6.13 6.89 3.02
C THR A 24 -7.00 8.16 3.01
N ARG A 25 -8.21 8.07 3.60
CA ARG A 25 -9.25 9.11 3.68
C ARG A 25 -9.86 9.48 2.32
N CYS A 26 -11.13 9.88 2.30
CA CYS A 26 -11.89 10.17 1.06
C CYS A 26 -11.50 11.46 0.31
N GLY A 27 -10.50 12.22 0.79
CA GLY A 27 -10.17 13.57 0.32
C GLY A 27 -11.19 14.63 0.77
N SER A 28 -10.86 15.91 0.55
CA SER A 28 -11.69 17.07 0.94
C SER A 28 -13.06 17.12 0.22
N HIS A 29 -13.16 16.53 -0.97
CA HIS A 29 -14.38 16.52 -1.79
C HIS A 29 -15.15 15.19 -1.72
N GLY A 30 -14.71 14.21 -0.91
CA GLY A 30 -15.41 12.92 -0.77
C GLY A 30 -15.41 12.03 -2.02
N VAL A 31 -14.60 12.37 -3.03
CA VAL A 31 -14.49 11.66 -4.32
C VAL A 31 -13.56 10.44 -4.22
N GLY A 32 -12.84 10.26 -3.10
CA GLY A 32 -11.91 9.15 -2.95
C GLY A 32 -10.65 9.29 -3.80
N LYS A 33 -10.20 10.53 -4.03
CA LYS A 33 -8.98 10.88 -4.79
C LYS A 33 -8.05 11.76 -3.95
N SER A 34 -7.75 11.35 -2.71
CA SER A 34 -6.72 12.04 -1.93
C SER A 34 -5.34 11.78 -2.53
N ASN A 35 -4.41 12.74 -2.42
CA ASN A 35 -3.02 12.56 -2.85
C ASN A 35 -2.41 11.31 -2.19
N LEU A 36 -2.69 11.10 -0.91
CA LEU A 36 -2.26 9.91 -0.17
C LEU A 36 -2.78 8.61 -0.80
N LYS A 37 -4.08 8.54 -1.14
CA LYS A 37 -4.65 7.33 -1.78
C LYS A 37 -3.98 7.04 -3.11
N GLN A 38 -3.74 8.07 -3.92
CA GLN A 38 -3.05 7.92 -5.22
C GLN A 38 -1.60 7.45 -5.02
N SER A 39 -0.84 8.03 -4.09
CA SER A 39 0.52 7.56 -3.79
C SER A 39 0.56 6.11 -3.31
N VAL A 40 -0.45 5.67 -2.54
CA VAL A 40 -0.58 4.27 -2.13
C VAL A 40 -0.90 3.37 -3.32
N ILE A 41 -1.86 3.74 -4.18
CA ILE A 41 -2.21 2.97 -5.38
C ILE A 41 -0.99 2.84 -6.30
N ASN A 42 -0.29 3.93 -6.58
CA ASN A 42 0.89 3.93 -7.45
C ASN A 42 1.98 2.98 -6.92
N LEU A 43 2.21 2.95 -5.61
CA LEU A 43 3.15 2.01 -4.98
C LEU A 43 2.69 0.56 -5.17
N LEU A 44 1.40 0.27 -4.99
CA LEU A 44 0.89 -1.09 -5.14
C LEU A 44 0.96 -1.56 -6.59
N GLU A 45 0.64 -0.68 -7.54
CA GLU A 45 0.74 -0.96 -8.97
C GLU A 45 2.19 -1.14 -9.42
N SER A 46 3.13 -0.30 -8.95
CA SER A 46 4.55 -0.43 -9.29
C SER A 46 5.15 -1.73 -8.77
N GLU A 47 4.67 -2.21 -7.62
CA GLU A 47 5.09 -3.48 -7.01
C GLU A 47 4.26 -4.68 -7.48
N ASN A 48 3.32 -4.50 -8.43
CA ASN A 48 2.40 -5.54 -8.90
C ASN A 48 1.58 -6.23 -7.78
N ILE A 49 1.27 -5.49 -6.71
CA ILE A 49 0.52 -5.99 -5.56
C ILE A 49 -0.97 -5.89 -5.82
N ASN A 50 -1.70 -6.97 -5.61
CA ASN A 50 -3.16 -6.97 -5.73
C ASN A 50 -3.83 -6.13 -4.64
N TRP A 51 -4.74 -5.26 -5.05
CA TRP A 51 -5.55 -4.44 -4.15
C TRP A 51 -6.96 -4.26 -4.66
N ASN A 52 -7.88 -3.93 -3.75
CA ASN A 52 -9.24 -3.53 -4.07
C ASN A 52 -9.66 -2.36 -3.18
N GLU A 53 -10.54 -1.50 -3.68
CA GLU A 53 -11.15 -0.47 -2.87
C GLU A 53 -12.29 -1.06 -2.02
N GLU A 54 -12.13 -1.04 -0.69
CA GLU A 54 -13.18 -1.52 0.23
C GLU A 54 -14.26 -0.45 0.42
N ASN A 55 -13.83 0.82 0.49
CA ASN A 55 -14.70 2.00 0.47
C ASN A 55 -13.88 3.21 0.00
N ARG A 56 -14.55 4.37 -0.16
CA ARG A 56 -13.96 5.61 -0.72
C ARG A 56 -12.63 6.05 -0.08
N GLY A 57 -12.36 5.66 1.17
CA GLY A 57 -11.15 6.02 1.90
C GLY A 57 -10.29 4.84 2.33
N THR A 58 -10.58 3.62 1.88
CA THR A 58 -9.91 2.40 2.37
C THR A 58 -9.55 1.46 1.23
N LEU A 59 -8.29 1.04 1.20
CA LEU A 59 -7.76 0.04 0.28
C LEU A 59 -7.50 -1.26 1.03
N LEU A 60 -7.93 -2.38 0.44
CA LEU A 60 -7.64 -3.73 0.92
C LEU A 60 -6.55 -4.35 0.05
N ILE A 61 -5.44 -4.73 0.65
CA ILE A 61 -4.23 -5.20 -0.03
C ILE A 61 -3.99 -6.67 0.27
N LYS A 62 -3.62 -7.45 -0.75
CA LYS A 62 -3.25 -8.87 -0.66
C LYS A 62 -1.85 -9.09 -1.22
N LEU A 63 -0.92 -9.50 -0.37
CA LEU A 63 0.46 -9.78 -0.80
C LEU A 63 0.59 -11.10 -1.59
N ASN A 64 -0.32 -12.05 -1.43
CA ASN A 64 -0.29 -13.34 -2.15
C ASN A 64 1.08 -14.07 -2.14
N GLY A 65 1.87 -13.90 -1.07
CA GLY A 65 3.19 -14.51 -0.95
C GLY A 65 4.33 -13.72 -1.60
N GLN A 66 4.08 -12.51 -2.09
CA GLN A 66 5.10 -11.56 -2.54
C GLN A 66 6.08 -11.23 -1.41
N ARG A 67 7.37 -11.25 -1.74
CA ARG A 67 8.48 -10.98 -0.82
C ARG A 67 9.53 -10.03 -1.38
N GLU A 68 9.50 -9.83 -2.68
CA GLU A 68 10.42 -8.95 -3.39
C GLU A 68 9.69 -7.63 -3.62
N PHE A 69 10.39 -6.54 -3.33
CA PHE A 69 9.87 -5.19 -3.45
C PHE A 69 10.94 -4.29 -4.06
N SER A 70 10.62 -3.63 -5.17
CA SER A 70 11.53 -2.74 -5.89
C SER A 70 11.94 -1.53 -5.06
N PHE A 71 11.07 -1.10 -4.13
CA PHE A 71 11.38 0.02 -3.23
C PHE A 71 12.52 -0.26 -2.23
N LEU A 72 13.02 -1.49 -2.12
CA LEU A 72 14.21 -1.82 -1.34
C LEU A 72 15.50 -1.41 -2.05
N ASP A 73 15.49 -1.43 -3.39
CA ASP A 73 16.63 -1.11 -4.23
C ASP A 73 16.67 0.38 -4.59
N SER A 74 15.52 1.05 -4.56
CA SER A 74 15.46 2.50 -4.63
C SER A 74 15.97 3.07 -3.30
N GLY A 75 17.25 3.45 -3.26
CA GLY A 75 17.87 4.13 -2.12
C GLY A 75 16.95 5.22 -1.56
N SER A 76 16.89 5.28 -0.22
CA SER A 76 15.92 6.02 0.59
C SER A 76 15.29 7.23 -0.12
N ASP A 77 13.97 7.17 -0.36
CA ASP A 77 13.17 8.36 -0.64
C ASP A 77 13.46 9.36 0.50
N SER A 78 14.24 10.39 0.18
CA SER A 78 14.53 11.51 1.08
C SER A 78 13.22 12.14 1.56
N GLU A 79 13.24 12.59 2.81
CA GLU A 79 12.15 13.06 3.68
C GLU A 79 10.98 13.82 3.02
#